data_AF-A0A954JBV8-F1
#
_entry.id   AF-A0A954JBV8-F1
#
_cell.length_a   1.000
_cell.length_b   1.000
_cell.length_c   1.000
_cell.angle_alpha   90.00
_cell.angle_beta   90.00
_cell.angle_gamma   90.00
#
_symmetry.space_group_name_H-M   'P 1'
#
loop_
_entity.id
_entity.type
_entity.pdbx_description
1 polymer ?
#
loop_
_entity_poly.entity_id
_entity_poly.type
_entity_poly.pdbx_seq_one_letter_code
_entity_poly.pdbx_strand_id
1 'polypeptide(L)' 'MPLKEDRLSRSLKIAEKSRDLWEKELAKSGTTGKDLKKNPRWRALNAECVKIQNRIKAVEDLANRGASSEESSSED' A
#
# COMPACT_ATOMS: atom_id res chain seq x y z
N MET A 1 -6.89 18.23 6.00
CA MET A 1 -5.66 17.77 6.67
C MET A 1 -4.92 16.78 5.77
N PRO A 2 -4.03 17.27 4.88
CA PRO A 2 -3.23 16.44 3.94
C PRO A 2 -2.23 15.48 4.63
N LEU A 3 -2.05 15.60 5.95
CA LEU A 3 -1.12 14.79 6.75
C LEU A 3 -1.39 13.27 6.74
N LYS A 4 -2.59 12.81 6.36
CA LYS A 4 -2.93 11.38 6.36
C LYS A 4 -2.36 10.64 5.15
N GLU A 5 -2.37 11.26 3.98
CA GLU A 5 -1.90 10.66 2.74
C GLU A 5 -0.37 10.54 2.74
N ASP A 6 0.34 11.62 3.08
CA ASP A 6 1.80 11.61 3.23
C ASP A 6 2.29 10.54 4.22
N ARG A 7 1.56 10.34 5.31
CA ARG A 7 1.88 9.30 6.30
C ARG A 7 1.69 7.90 5.72
N LEU A 8 0.59 7.65 5.02
CA LEU A 8 0.33 6.36 4.38
C LEU A 8 1.36 6.07 3.29
N SER A 9 1.74 7.07 2.49
CA SER A 9 2.76 6.95 1.45
C SER A 9 4.15 6.65 2.03
N ARG A 10 4.53 7.29 3.15
CA ARG A 10 5.77 6.94 3.87
C ARG A 10 5.73 5.54 4.44
N SER A 11 4.61 5.14 5.06
CA SER A 11 4.43 3.78 5.58
C SER A 11 4.51 2.73 4.47
N LEU A 12 3.92 3.01 3.30
CA LEU A 12 4.01 2.12 2.14
C LEU A 12 5.46 1.93 1.71
N LYS A 13 6.20 3.03 1.56
CA LYS A 13 7.62 2.99 1.16
C LYS A 13 8.49 2.21 2.14
N ILE A 14 8.20 2.28 3.44
CA ILE A 14 8.90 1.49 4.46
C ILE A 14 8.55 0.01 4.32
N ALA A 15 7.27 -0.33 4.17
CA ALA A 15 6.81 -1.71 4.01
C ALA A 15 7.38 -2.37 2.74
N GLU A 16 7.37 -1.65 1.61
CA GLU A 16 7.96 -2.08 0.34
C GLU A 16 9.46 -2.32 0.49
N LYS A 17 10.18 -1.38 1.11
CA LYS A 17 11.63 -1.55 1.36
C LYS A 17 11.92 -2.78 2.21
N SER A 18 11.13 -3.03 3.25
CA SER A 18 11.27 -4.21 4.11
C SER A 18 11.00 -5.51 3.34
N ARG A 19 9.95 -5.54 2.50
CA ARG A 19 9.67 -6.68 1.60
C ARG A 19 10.84 -6.92 0.65
N ASP A 20 11.33 -5.88 0.00
CA ASP A 20 12.40 -5.99 -1.01
C ASP A 20 13.74 -6.41 -0.39
N LEU A 21 14.05 -5.96 0.82
CA LEU A 21 15.21 -6.43 1.58
C LEU A 21 15.09 -7.91 1.89
N TRP A 22 13.94 -8.35 2.38
CA TRP A 22 13.69 -9.76 2.67
C TRP A 22 13.74 -10.62 1.41
N GLU A 23 13.22 -10.12 0.30
CA GLU A 23 13.29 -10.81 -1.00
C GLU A 23 14.73 -10.96 -1.48
N LYS A 24 15.57 -9.93 -1.33
CA LYS A 24 17.00 -10.02 -1.63
C LYS A 24 17.73 -11.00 -0.71
N GLU A 25 17.38 -11.06 0.57
CA GLU A 25 17.93 -12.06 1.50
C GLU A 25 17.54 -13.48 1.11
N LEU A 26 16.28 -13.70 0.75
CA LEU A 26 15.80 -14.99 0.26
C LEU A 26 16.49 -15.39 -1.06
N ALA A 27 16.68 -14.44 -1.98
CA ALA A 27 17.42 -14.69 -3.22
C ALA A 27 18.88 -15.12 -2.95
N LYS A 28 19.56 -14.49 -1.98
CA LYS A 28 20.91 -14.89 -1.55
C LYS A 28 20.97 -16.31 -0.99
N SER A 29 19.90 -16.76 -0.33
CA SER A 29 19.78 -18.13 0.19
C SER A 29 19.40 -19.17 -0.88
N GLY A 30 19.26 -18.77 -2.15
CA GLY A 30 18.87 -19.66 -3.25
C GLY A 30 17.35 -19.89 -3.37
N THR A 31 16.54 -19.11 -2.65
CA THR A 31 15.07 -19.20 -2.75
C THR A 31 14.60 -18.63 -4.08
N THR A 32 13.86 -19.43 -4.86
CA THR A 32 13.31 -19.00 -6.16
C THR A 32 12.02 -18.18 -6.00
N GLY A 33 11.60 -17.46 -7.04
CA GLY A 33 10.35 -16.68 -7.03
C GLY A 33 9.09 -17.49 -6.70
N LYS A 34 9.06 -18.80 -7.01
CA LYS A 34 7.93 -19.68 -6.65
C LYS A 34 7.91 -20.02 -5.16
N ASP A 35 9.07 -20.11 -4.52
CA ASP A 35 9.19 -20.45 -3.09
C ASP A 35 9.12 -19.20 -2.20
N LEU A 36 9.48 -18.04 -2.74
CA LEU A 36 9.23 -16.72 -2.15
C LEU A 36 7.76 -16.54 -1.75
N LYS A 37 6.83 -16.90 -2.64
CA LYS A 37 5.38 -16.81 -2.37
C LYS A 37 4.90 -17.78 -1.28
N LYS A 38 5.66 -18.84 -0.99
CA LYS A 38 5.35 -19.79 0.09
C LYS A 38 5.91 -19.30 1.44
N ASN A 39 6.95 -18.47 1.42
CA ASN A 39 7.59 -17.97 2.63
C ASN A 39 6.59 -17.12 3.48
N PRO A 40 6.31 -17.52 4.74
CA PRO A 40 5.29 -16.87 5.56
C PRO A 40 5.65 -15.41 5.88
N ARG A 41 6.94 -15.12 6.06
CA ARG A 41 7.42 -13.76 6.36
C ARG A 41 7.30 -12.85 5.14
N TRP A 42 7.66 -13.33 3.94
CA TRP A 42 7.44 -12.58 2.71
C TRP A 42 5.94 -12.30 2.47
N ARG A 43 5.08 -13.31 2.68
CA ARG A 43 3.62 -13.13 2.57
C ARG A 43 3.08 -12.09 3.53
N ALA A 44 3.55 -12.07 4.78
CA ALA A 44 3.14 -11.07 5.77
C ALA A 44 3.54 -9.65 5.35
N LEU A 45 4.78 -9.46 4.92
CA LEU A 45 5.28 -8.16 4.43
C LEU A 45 4.52 -7.69 3.18
N ASN A 46 4.22 -8.62 2.26
CA ASN A 46 3.43 -8.31 1.07
C ASN A 46 1.97 -7.94 1.44
N ALA A 47 1.35 -8.65 2.37
CA ALA A 47 0.01 -8.33 2.85
C ALA A 47 -0.05 -6.95 3.52
N GLU A 48 0.99 -6.56 4.25
CA GLU A 48 1.11 -5.22 4.82
C GLU A 48 1.17 -4.13 3.74
N CYS A 49 1.97 -4.34 2.69
CA CYS A 49 2.02 -3.43 1.54
C CYS A 49 0.63 -3.26 0.91
N VAL A 50 -0.06 -4.38 0.63
CA VAL A 50 -1.41 -4.37 0.04
C VAL A 50 -2.42 -3.66 0.95
N LYS A 51 -2.35 -3.88 2.27
CA LYS A 51 -3.23 -3.22 3.24
C LYS A 51 -3.05 -1.70 3.22
N ILE A 52 -1.81 -1.22 3.15
CA ILE A 52 -1.52 0.22 3.09
C ILE A 52 -1.99 0.80 1.75
N GLN A 53 -1.72 0.11 0.63
CA GLN A 53 -2.19 0.53 -0.70
C GLN A 53 -3.72 0.64 -0.77
N ASN A 54 -4.44 -0.35 -0.24
CA ASN A 54 -5.91 -0.30 -0.19
C ASN A 54 -6.41 0.88 0.66
N ARG A 55 -5.68 1.24 1.71
CA ARG A 55 -6.02 2.40 2.55
C ARG A 55 -5.74 3.72 1.85
N ILE A 56 -4.68 3.81 1.05
CA ILE A 56 -4.42 4.98 0.19
C ILE A 56 -5.56 5.14 -0.81
N LYS A 57 -5.90 4.08 -1.55
CA LYS A 57 -7.02 4.10 -2.50
C LYS A 57 -8.34 4.53 -1.86
N ALA A 58 -8.65 4.00 -0.68
CA ALA A 58 -9.86 4.39 0.04
C ALA A 58 -9.87 5.88 0.44
N VAL A 59 -8.70 6.46 0.76
CA VAL A 59 -8.58 7.89 1.06
C VAL A 59 -8.74 8.73 -0.21
N GLU A 60 -8.13 8.31 -1.32
CA GLU A 60 -8.29 8.94 -2.64
C GLU A 60 -9.75 8.91 -3.11
N ASP A 61 -10.41 7.75 -3.01
CA ASP A 61 -11.83 7.57 -3.36
C ASP A 61 -12.75 8.48 -2.53
N LEU A 62 -12.47 8.63 -1.24
CA LEU A 62 -13.22 9.53 -0.36
C LEU A 62 -13.00 11.00 -0.73
N ALA A 63 -11.76 11.38 -1.05
CA ALA A 63 -11.46 12.74 -1.51
C ALA A 63 -12.18 13.05 -2.83
N ASN A 64 -12.17 12.11 -3.77
CA ASN A 64 -12.82 12.25 -5.07
C ASN A 64 -14.35 12.31 -4.95
N ARG A 65 -14.97 11.48 -4.09
CA ARG A 65 -16.42 11.53 -3.83
C ARG A 65 -16.86 12.84 -3.15
N GLY A 66 -16.04 13.38 -2.25
CA GLY A 66 -16.29 14.67 -1.63
C GLY A 66 -16.33 15.80 -2.66
N ALA A 67 -15.40 15.81 -3.60
CA ALA A 67 -15.35 16.81 -4.67
C ALA A 67 -16.58 16.74 -5.61
N SER A 68 -17.04 15.53 -5.97
CA SER A 68 -18.22 15.38 -6.85
C SER A 68 -19.56 15.72 -6.19
N SER A 69 -19.60 15.85 -4.86
CA SER A 69 -20.83 16.18 -4.12
C SER A 69 -21.07 17.69 -4.02
N GLU A 70 -20.02 18.50 -4.12
CA GLU A 70 -20.10 19.97 -4.02
C GLU A 70 -20.52 20.64 -5.35
N GLU A 71 -20.28 20.00 -6.50
CA GLU A 71 -20.68 20.54 -7.81
C GLU A 71 -22.16 20.32 -8.17
N SER A 72 -22.91 19.51 -7.40
CA SER A 72 -24.32 19.19 -7.71
C SER A 72 -25.35 19.91 -6.82
N SER A 73 -24.92 20.86 -5.98
CA SER A 73 -25.79 21.60 -5.04
C SER A 73 -25.82 23.10 -5.34
N SER A 74 -26.01 23.47 -6.60
CA SER A 74 -26.30 24.85 -7.01
C SER A 74 -27.18 24.85 -8.26
N GLU A 75 -28.41 24.35 -8.14
CA GLU A 75 -29.52 24.64 -9.05
C GLU A 75 -30.83 24.14 -8.41
N ASP A 76 -31.40 24.95 -7.52
CA ASP A 76 -32.85 25.19 -7.35
C ASP A 76 -33.06 26.45 -6.49
#